data_AF-A0A952P072-F1
#
_entry.id   AF-A0A952P072-F1
#
_cell.length_a   1.000
_cell.length_b   1.000
_cell.length_c   1.000
_cell.angle_alpha   90.00
_cell.angle_beta   90.00
_cell.angle_gamma   90.00
#
_symmetry.space_group_name_H-M   'P 1'
#
loop_
_entity.id
_entity.type
_entity.pdbx_description
1 polymer ?
#
loop_
_entity_poly.entity_id
_entity_poly.type
_entity_poly.pdbx_seq_one_letter_code
_entity_poly.pdbx_strand_id
1 'polypeptide(L)'
;MKTQSLKKALVLLMAVAMLAGCAQEKMAGSNDDGNNPQATPTPGPGATPTPLPDNHPLNNEAGSTVTFQYSDLATLNEYVQSRPLNNPQNMKINVKVTDVGSGRYDGHVKLGYYDTGTYYIGIFNTTFSGSQYQPYPTSPVQGGNQTYKNAYQGYLNSEFNNWFMRGGKRVFHGFFQDRIGAVVLVITGGVDQGDGGGYAEVNGEIWFKNFEVAPAQQSPTQCWFHFSPSPYRCGTFYTCGSDSGSCVIPKTGRPLRPGNGYKLLGTFQSLNKAKAFGN
;
A
#
# COMPACT_ATOMS: atom_id res chain seq x y z
N MET A 1 -28.22 -42.24 52.42
CA MET A 1 -29.22 -43.00 51.66
C MET A 1 -29.25 -42.46 50.23
N LYS A 2 -28.97 -43.33 49.24
CA LYS A 2 -29.41 -43.40 47.81
C LYS A 2 -29.53 -42.07 47.01
N THR A 3 -29.00 -41.90 45.79
CA THR A 3 -28.78 -42.85 44.68
C THR A 3 -27.86 -42.26 43.59
N GLN A 4 -27.09 -43.14 42.93
CA GLN A 4 -26.25 -42.91 41.75
C GLN A 4 -27.03 -42.97 40.42
N SER A 5 -26.48 -42.37 39.34
CA SER A 5 -26.57 -42.83 37.94
C SER A 5 -25.50 -42.07 37.13
N LEU A 6 -24.33 -42.59 36.73
CA LEU A 6 -24.02 -43.49 35.58
C LEU A 6 -24.92 -43.23 34.35
N LYS A 7 -24.42 -42.91 33.14
CA LYS A 7 -23.64 -43.80 32.26
C LYS A 7 -22.88 -43.04 31.15
N LYS A 8 -21.75 -43.66 30.77
CA LYS A 8 -20.85 -43.42 29.64
C LYS A 8 -21.48 -43.80 28.28
N ALA A 9 -21.02 -43.16 27.18
CA ALA A 9 -20.74 -43.73 25.83
C ALA A 9 -20.27 -42.55 24.94
N LEU A 10 -19.04 -42.41 24.39
CA LEU A 10 -18.09 -43.23 23.60
C LEU A 10 -18.34 -43.17 22.06
N VAL A 11 -17.24 -42.97 21.30
CA VAL A 11 -16.95 -43.31 19.86
C VAL A 11 -17.34 -42.24 18.82
N LEU A 12 -16.45 -41.53 18.09
CA LEU A 12 -15.31 -41.86 17.16
C LEU A 12 -15.73 -42.45 15.80
N LEU A 13 -15.58 -41.69 14.70
CA LEU A 13 -15.38 -42.13 13.29
C LEU A 13 -15.37 -40.86 12.41
N MET A 14 -14.73 -40.70 11.25
CA MET A 14 -13.63 -41.34 10.52
C MET A 14 -13.30 -40.36 9.37
N ALA A 15 -12.05 -40.35 8.90
CA ALA A 15 -11.63 -39.59 7.73
C ALA A 15 -12.16 -40.19 6.41
N VAL A 16 -12.39 -39.35 5.40
CA VAL A 16 -12.34 -39.74 3.97
C VAL A 16 -11.55 -38.67 3.20
N ALA A 17 -10.46 -39.11 2.59
CA ALA A 17 -9.64 -38.39 1.63
C ALA A 17 -10.08 -38.74 0.20
N MET A 18 -10.10 -37.77 -0.72
CA MET A 18 -9.90 -37.93 -2.18
C MET A 18 -9.35 -36.58 -2.70
N LEU A 19 -8.07 -36.47 -3.05
CA LEU A 19 -7.46 -36.74 -4.35
C LEU A 19 -8.17 -36.04 -5.53
N ALA A 20 -7.58 -34.93 -5.99
CA ALA A 20 -7.64 -34.50 -7.38
C ALA A 20 -6.22 -34.12 -7.80
N GLY A 21 -5.53 -35.08 -8.43
CA GLY A 21 -4.35 -34.83 -9.25
C GLY A 21 -4.80 -34.78 -10.71
N CYS A 22 -4.47 -33.70 -11.41
CA CYS A 22 -4.44 -33.71 -12.86
C CYS A 22 -3.01 -34.02 -13.30
N ALA A 23 -2.81 -35.25 -13.77
CA ALA A 23 -1.60 -35.67 -14.46
C ALA A 23 -1.49 -34.95 -15.81
N GLN A 24 -0.28 -34.55 -16.15
CA GLN A 24 0.11 -33.92 -17.40
C GLN A 24 0.32 -35.03 -18.45
N GLU A 25 -0.52 -35.07 -19.49
CA GLU A 25 -0.27 -35.96 -20.62
C GLU A 25 0.74 -35.35 -21.59
N LYS A 26 1.69 -36.20 -21.99
CA LYS A 26 2.71 -35.96 -22.99
C LYS A 26 2.35 -36.83 -24.20
N MET A 27 2.14 -36.25 -25.37
CA MET A 27 2.23 -36.98 -26.64
C MET A 27 3.23 -36.29 -27.56
N ALA A 28 4.07 -37.12 -28.17
CA ALA A 28 5.11 -36.75 -29.10
C ALA A 28 4.59 -36.86 -30.54
N GLY A 29 4.95 -35.87 -31.37
CA GLY A 29 5.35 -36.00 -32.78
C GLY A 29 4.33 -36.44 -33.84
N SER A 30 4.08 -35.57 -34.82
CA SER A 30 4.45 -35.85 -36.23
C SER A 30 4.32 -34.57 -37.08
N ASN A 31 5.27 -34.38 -38.00
CA ASN A 31 5.21 -33.38 -39.07
C ASN A 31 4.17 -33.80 -40.12
N ASP A 32 3.42 -32.86 -40.69
CA ASP A 32 3.18 -32.80 -42.13
C ASP A 32 2.62 -31.44 -42.59
N ASP A 33 2.94 -31.10 -43.84
CA ASP A 33 2.76 -29.83 -44.55
C ASP A 33 1.31 -29.42 -44.86
N GLY A 34 1.10 -28.11 -45.09
CA GLY A 34 0.15 -27.64 -46.12
C GLY A 34 -1.08 -26.82 -45.67
N ASN A 35 -0.92 -25.49 -45.71
CA ASN A 35 -1.87 -24.50 -46.25
C ASN A 35 -3.37 -24.56 -45.83
N ASN A 36 -3.76 -23.76 -44.83
CA ASN A 36 -5.16 -23.34 -44.62
C ASN A 36 -5.18 -21.93 -43.93
N PRO A 37 -6.17 -21.05 -44.21
CA PRO A 37 -6.06 -19.62 -44.04
C PRO A 37 -6.01 -19.18 -42.57
N GLN A 38 -5.27 -18.09 -42.36
CA GLN A 38 -4.99 -17.44 -41.09
C GLN A 38 -6.25 -17.24 -40.24
N ALA A 39 -6.42 -18.11 -39.24
CA ALA A 39 -7.37 -17.91 -38.16
C ALA A 39 -6.96 -16.69 -37.35
N THR A 40 -7.88 -15.75 -37.18
CA THR A 40 -7.78 -14.65 -36.22
C THR A 40 -7.53 -15.25 -34.83
N PRO A 41 -6.53 -14.77 -34.05
CA PRO A 41 -6.24 -15.34 -32.75
C PRO A 41 -7.43 -15.12 -31.82
N THR A 42 -8.09 -16.21 -31.47
CA THR A 42 -9.01 -16.25 -30.34
C THR A 42 -8.16 -16.10 -29.07
N PRO A 43 -8.49 -15.23 -28.11
CA PRO A 43 -7.75 -15.14 -26.86
C PRO A 43 -7.75 -16.51 -26.19
N GLY A 44 -6.60 -17.17 -26.18
CA GLY A 44 -6.44 -18.44 -25.47
C GLY A 44 -6.63 -18.24 -23.97
N PRO A 45 -6.96 -19.31 -23.21
CA PRO A 45 -6.97 -19.27 -21.76
C PRO A 45 -5.61 -18.73 -21.30
N GLY A 46 -5.64 -17.67 -20.48
CA GLY A 46 -4.44 -16.97 -20.03
C GLY A 46 -3.39 -17.96 -19.55
N ALA A 47 -2.20 -17.89 -20.15
CA ALA A 47 -1.07 -18.72 -19.75
C ALA A 47 -0.89 -18.64 -18.23
N THR A 48 -0.83 -19.80 -17.58
CA THR A 48 -0.47 -19.88 -16.17
C THR A 48 0.84 -19.13 -15.97
N PRO A 49 0.90 -18.11 -15.09
CA PRO A 49 2.12 -17.38 -14.81
C PRO A 49 3.28 -18.34 -14.53
N THR A 50 4.30 -18.34 -15.39
CA THR A 50 5.58 -18.92 -15.01
C THR A 50 6.07 -18.14 -13.79
N PRO A 51 6.37 -18.77 -12.65
CA PRO A 51 6.89 -18.06 -11.49
C PRO A 51 8.14 -17.30 -11.91
N LEU A 52 8.06 -15.97 -11.91
CA LEU A 52 9.25 -15.14 -12.11
C LEU A 52 10.19 -15.40 -10.93
N PRO A 53 11.48 -15.65 -11.16
CA PRO A 53 12.45 -15.71 -10.07
C PRO A 53 12.39 -14.41 -9.26
N ASP A 54 12.63 -14.46 -7.94
CA ASP A 54 12.51 -13.31 -7.02
C ASP A 54 13.69 -12.32 -7.16
N ASN A 55 13.98 -11.90 -8.40
CA ASN A 55 14.95 -10.88 -8.78
C ASN A 55 14.28 -9.52 -9.09
N HIS A 56 13.04 -9.31 -8.67
CA HIS A 56 12.82 -8.36 -7.58
C HIS A 56 13.64 -7.04 -7.55
N PRO A 57 13.56 -6.01 -8.43
CA PRO A 57 14.44 -4.83 -8.29
C PRO A 57 14.35 -4.16 -6.91
N LEU A 58 13.14 -4.12 -6.32
CA LEU A 58 12.93 -3.65 -4.94
C LEU A 58 13.62 -4.48 -3.85
N ASN A 59 14.05 -5.72 -4.10
CA ASN A 59 14.72 -6.54 -3.09
C ASN A 59 16.11 -6.00 -2.74
N ASN A 60 16.71 -5.20 -3.63
CA ASN A 60 18.02 -4.59 -3.46
C ASN A 60 17.95 -3.14 -2.93
N GLU A 61 16.74 -2.63 -2.70
CA GLU A 61 16.52 -1.27 -2.21
C GLU A 61 16.65 -1.20 -0.68
N ALA A 62 17.03 -0.03 -0.17
CA ALA A 62 16.98 0.24 1.27
C ALA A 62 15.54 0.15 1.79
N GLY A 63 15.39 -0.17 3.07
CA GLY A 63 14.09 -0.41 3.68
C GLY A 63 13.73 -1.88 3.78
N SER A 64 12.43 -2.15 3.92
CA SER A 64 11.91 -3.52 3.91
C SER A 64 11.06 -3.74 2.67
N THR A 65 11.33 -4.84 1.98
CA THR A 65 10.59 -5.28 0.80
C THR A 65 9.86 -6.58 1.09
N VAL A 66 8.58 -6.66 0.76
CA VAL A 66 7.75 -7.86 0.91
C VAL A 66 6.80 -8.03 -0.26
N THR A 67 6.25 -9.23 -0.40
CA THR A 67 5.18 -9.51 -1.36
C THR A 67 3.93 -8.71 -1.01
N PHE A 68 3.34 -8.11 -2.04
CA PHE A 68 2.10 -7.36 -1.94
C PHE A 68 1.00 -8.10 -2.69
N GLN A 69 -0.13 -8.28 -2.02
CA GLN A 69 -1.32 -8.94 -2.57
C GLN A 69 -2.37 -7.87 -2.88
N TYR A 70 -2.56 -7.57 -4.16
CA TYR A 70 -3.62 -6.65 -4.59
C TYR A 70 -5.01 -7.29 -4.38
N SER A 71 -6.01 -6.45 -4.10
CA SER A 71 -7.38 -6.91 -3.78
C SER A 71 -8.03 -7.61 -4.98
N ASP A 72 -8.01 -6.96 -6.13
CA ASP A 72 -8.56 -7.47 -7.38
C ASP A 72 -7.95 -6.71 -8.58
N LEU A 73 -8.04 -7.32 -9.78
CA LEU A 73 -7.44 -6.78 -11.00
C LEU A 73 -8.12 -5.49 -11.48
N ALA A 74 -9.41 -5.29 -11.19
CA ALA A 74 -10.12 -4.07 -11.62
C ALA A 74 -9.65 -2.87 -10.80
N THR A 75 -9.50 -3.03 -9.48
CA THR A 75 -8.92 -2.02 -8.58
C THR A 75 -7.46 -1.71 -8.92
N LEU A 76 -6.67 -2.73 -9.26
CA LEU A 76 -5.28 -2.52 -9.69
C LEU A 76 -5.20 -1.76 -11.03
N ASN A 77 -6.09 -2.07 -11.98
CA ASN A 77 -6.21 -1.30 -13.23
C ASN A 77 -6.58 0.16 -12.98
N GLU A 78 -7.52 0.40 -12.06
CA GLU A 78 -7.88 1.75 -11.65
C GLU A 78 -6.66 2.50 -11.10
N TYR A 79 -5.90 1.89 -10.19
CA TYR A 79 -4.64 2.47 -9.66
C TYR A 79 -3.65 2.85 -10.76
N VAL A 80 -3.47 2.02 -11.79
CA VAL A 80 -2.45 2.27 -12.82
C VAL A 80 -2.83 3.44 -13.73
N GLN A 81 -4.13 3.61 -14.06
CA GLN A 81 -4.79 4.66 -14.85
C GLN A 81 -4.25 4.91 -16.28
N SER A 82 -2.93 4.94 -16.45
CA SER A 82 -2.17 5.24 -17.66
C SER A 82 -2.22 4.16 -18.73
N ARG A 83 -2.51 2.91 -18.35
CA ARG A 83 -2.56 1.78 -19.28
C ARG A 83 -3.38 0.61 -18.70
N PRO A 84 -3.97 -0.23 -19.56
CA PRO A 84 -4.54 -1.50 -19.13
C PRO A 84 -3.42 -2.45 -18.69
N LEU A 85 -3.70 -3.20 -17.63
CA LEU A 85 -2.87 -4.30 -17.16
C LEU A 85 -3.29 -5.59 -17.86
N ASN A 86 -2.31 -6.33 -18.38
CA ASN A 86 -2.57 -7.58 -19.08
C ASN A 86 -2.30 -8.79 -18.18
N ASN A 87 -1.17 -8.78 -17.48
CA ASN A 87 -0.73 -9.89 -16.63
C ASN A 87 0.22 -9.39 -15.53
N PRO A 88 -0.30 -8.66 -14.50
CA PRO A 88 0.52 -8.18 -13.41
C PRO A 88 0.99 -9.35 -12.54
N GLN A 89 2.29 -9.41 -12.28
CA GLN A 89 2.96 -10.50 -11.56
C GLN A 89 4.03 -9.96 -10.61
N ASN A 90 4.36 -10.78 -9.60
CA ASN A 90 5.42 -10.53 -8.64
C ASN A 90 5.34 -9.11 -8.02
N MET A 91 4.15 -8.71 -7.57
CA MET A 91 3.95 -7.40 -6.99
C MET A 91 4.61 -7.34 -5.61
N LYS A 92 5.45 -6.32 -5.41
CA LYS A 92 6.19 -6.07 -4.17
C LYS A 92 5.91 -4.66 -3.67
N ILE A 93 5.91 -4.52 -2.36
CA ILE A 93 5.96 -3.23 -1.68
C ILE A 93 7.33 -3.09 -1.01
N ASN A 94 7.94 -1.91 -1.14
CA ASN A 94 9.07 -1.50 -0.34
C ASN A 94 8.70 -0.25 0.47
N VAL A 95 9.04 -0.27 1.76
CA VAL A 95 8.83 0.86 2.67
C VAL A 95 10.17 1.24 3.28
N LYS A 96 10.53 2.51 3.17
CA LYS A 96 11.62 3.14 3.93
C LYS A 96 11.17 4.51 4.40
N VAL A 97 10.92 4.61 5.69
CA VAL A 97 10.60 5.85 6.38
C VAL A 97 11.47 5.99 7.62
N THR A 98 11.76 7.24 7.99
CA THR A 98 12.62 7.61 9.09
C THR A 98 11.88 8.56 10.02
N ASP A 99 12.08 8.42 11.33
CA ASP A 99 11.52 9.34 12.31
C ASP A 99 12.22 10.70 12.20
N VAL A 100 11.45 11.75 11.90
CA VAL A 100 11.95 13.13 11.77
C VAL A 100 11.64 13.98 13.01
N GLY A 101 11.39 13.31 14.13
CA GLY A 101 11.10 13.93 15.42
C GLY A 101 9.60 14.16 15.65
N SER A 102 9.24 14.27 16.93
CA SER A 102 7.86 14.42 17.40
C SER A 102 6.92 13.29 16.97
N GLY A 103 7.47 12.10 16.70
CA GLY A 103 6.70 10.91 16.28
C GLY A 103 6.24 10.91 14.82
N ARG A 104 6.79 11.82 14.00
CA ARG A 104 6.48 12.00 12.57
C ARG A 104 7.45 11.20 11.72
N TYR A 105 6.96 10.63 10.63
CA TYR A 105 7.77 9.79 9.73
C TYR A 105 7.83 10.35 8.30
N ASP A 106 9.04 10.46 7.77
CA ASP A 106 9.33 10.95 6.40
C ASP A 106 10.01 9.86 5.57
N GLY A 107 9.79 9.83 4.25
CA GLY A 107 10.41 8.85 3.37
C GLY A 107 9.51 8.46 2.19
N HIS A 108 9.56 7.18 1.81
CA HIS A 108 8.85 6.69 0.64
C HIS A 108 8.24 5.31 0.78
N VAL A 109 7.19 5.10 -0.01
CA VAL A 109 6.57 3.82 -0.29
C VAL A 109 6.69 3.55 -1.79
N LYS A 110 7.27 2.41 -2.15
CA LYS A 110 7.42 1.96 -3.53
C LYS A 110 6.54 0.75 -3.77
N LEU A 111 5.82 0.74 -4.90
CA LEU A 111 5.05 -0.41 -5.38
C LEU A 111 5.60 -0.83 -6.72
N GLY A 112 6.21 -2.01 -6.78
CA GLY A 112 6.80 -2.57 -8.00
C GLY A 112 6.10 -3.84 -8.44
N TYR A 113 6.02 -4.06 -9.74
CA TYR A 113 5.49 -5.30 -10.33
C TYR A 113 6.00 -5.47 -11.76
N TYR A 114 5.83 -6.67 -12.30
CA TYR A 114 6.00 -6.94 -13.72
C TYR A 114 4.64 -7.03 -14.40
N ASP A 115 4.50 -6.43 -15.58
CA ASP A 115 3.35 -6.67 -16.46
C ASP A 115 3.87 -7.05 -17.85
N THR A 116 3.50 -8.25 -18.30
CA THR A 116 3.97 -8.81 -19.59
C THR A 116 5.50 -8.78 -19.72
N GLY A 117 6.20 -9.10 -18.63
CA GLY A 117 7.67 -9.11 -18.56
C GLY A 117 8.34 -7.74 -18.38
N THR A 118 7.60 -6.63 -18.42
CA THR A 118 8.14 -5.29 -18.22
C THR A 118 8.00 -4.87 -16.76
N TYR A 119 9.08 -4.34 -16.16
CA TYR A 119 9.08 -3.84 -14.80
C TYR A 119 8.48 -2.44 -14.70
N TYR A 120 7.58 -2.25 -13.72
CA TYR A 120 6.96 -0.98 -13.41
C TYR A 120 7.07 -0.67 -11.92
N ILE A 121 7.21 0.61 -11.59
CA ILE A 121 7.33 1.08 -10.22
C ILE A 121 6.56 2.39 -10.03
N GLY A 122 5.73 2.45 -8.98
CA GLY A 122 5.23 3.70 -8.40
C GLY A 122 6.07 4.09 -7.18
N ILE A 123 6.48 5.36 -7.10
CA ILE A 123 7.29 5.88 -5.99
C ILE A 123 6.53 7.03 -5.34
N PHE A 124 6.01 6.80 -4.14
CA PHE A 124 5.23 7.76 -3.38
C PHE A 124 6.07 8.31 -2.25
N ASN A 125 6.17 9.63 -2.16
CA ASN A 125 7.00 10.29 -1.17
C ASN A 125 6.14 11.12 -0.21
N THR A 126 6.64 11.29 0.99
CA THR A 126 6.11 12.27 1.95
C THR A 126 6.41 13.70 1.51
N THR A 127 7.54 13.94 0.85
CA THR A 127 7.89 15.22 0.25
C THR A 127 8.25 15.02 -1.23
N PHE A 128 7.69 15.82 -2.15
CA PHE A 128 8.06 15.70 -3.56
C PHE A 128 9.50 16.21 -3.74
N SER A 129 10.44 15.27 -3.86
CA SER A 129 11.85 15.47 -4.20
C SER A 129 12.00 15.84 -5.69
N GLY A 130 11.58 17.05 -6.04
CA GLY A 130 11.83 17.66 -7.36
C GLY A 130 12.69 18.93 -7.31
N SER A 131 12.94 19.47 -6.12
CA SER A 131 13.92 20.54 -5.93
C SER A 131 14.34 20.51 -4.48
N GLN A 132 15.62 20.22 -4.22
CA GLN A 132 16.34 20.45 -2.96
C GLN A 132 15.51 20.23 -1.68
N TYR A 133 15.87 19.20 -0.92
CA TYR A 133 15.83 19.29 0.53
C TYR A 133 16.55 20.60 0.92
N GLN A 134 15.81 21.68 1.12
CA GLN A 134 16.32 22.87 1.76
C GLN A 134 16.17 22.55 3.24
N PRO A 135 17.27 22.20 3.94
CA PRO A 135 17.21 22.09 5.38
C PRO A 135 16.70 23.42 5.91
N TYR A 136 15.78 23.36 6.87
CA TYR A 136 15.55 24.37 7.90
C TYR A 136 16.12 25.77 7.62
N PRO A 137 15.33 26.85 7.56
CA PRO A 137 15.92 28.14 7.82
C PRO A 137 16.42 28.15 9.27
N THR A 138 17.75 28.15 9.46
CA THR A 138 18.45 28.53 10.69
C THR A 138 18.32 30.03 10.97
N SER A 139 17.12 30.59 10.79
CA SER A 139 16.84 32.00 11.07
C SER A 139 15.48 32.09 11.75
N PRO A 140 15.38 32.78 12.91
CA PRO A 140 14.12 32.97 13.60
C PRO A 140 13.23 33.88 12.74
N VAL A 141 12.31 33.28 11.98
CA VAL A 141 11.36 34.06 11.19
C VAL A 141 10.24 34.55 12.12
N GLN A 142 10.37 35.78 12.58
CA GLN A 142 9.26 36.57 13.09
C GLN A 142 8.21 36.73 11.99
N GLY A 143 6.96 36.32 12.25
CA GLY A 143 5.81 36.71 11.43
C GLY A 143 5.18 35.60 10.59
N GLY A 144 4.51 34.66 11.25
CA GLY A 144 3.12 34.23 10.94
C GLY A 144 2.75 33.57 9.61
N ASN A 145 3.59 33.49 8.58
CA ASN A 145 3.21 32.91 7.28
C ASN A 145 4.41 32.17 6.65
N GLN A 146 4.73 30.99 7.17
CA GLN A 146 5.62 30.05 6.47
C GLN A 146 4.79 29.13 5.57
N THR A 147 4.70 29.49 4.29
CA THR A 147 4.24 28.57 3.25
C THR A 147 5.43 27.69 2.88
N TYR A 148 5.64 26.56 3.57
CA TYR A 148 6.68 25.65 3.10
C TYR A 148 6.27 25.18 1.71
N LYS A 149 7.20 25.24 0.76
CA LYS A 149 7.09 24.56 -0.52
C LYS A 149 6.96 23.08 -0.17
N ASN A 150 5.75 22.53 -0.28
CA ASN A 150 5.34 21.17 0.13
C ASN A 150 4.63 20.99 1.48
N ALA A 151 4.27 22.05 2.21
CA ALA A 151 3.43 21.96 3.39
C ALA A 151 2.09 22.67 3.19
N TYR A 152 1.03 22.06 3.69
CA TYR A 152 -0.28 22.70 3.78
C TYR A 152 -0.36 23.56 5.04
N GLN A 153 -0.56 24.88 4.92
CA GLN A 153 -0.68 25.79 6.07
C GLN A 153 0.45 25.63 7.13
N GLY A 154 1.64 25.22 6.72
CA GLY A 154 2.73 24.93 7.64
C GLY A 154 2.95 23.45 8.00
N TYR A 155 2.01 22.58 7.64
CA TYR A 155 2.02 21.16 7.99
C TYR A 155 2.59 20.26 6.88
N LEU A 156 3.63 19.51 7.21
CA LEU A 156 4.26 18.53 6.31
C LEU A 156 3.41 17.26 6.20
N ASN A 157 3.50 16.52 5.09
CA ASN A 157 2.80 15.22 4.98
C ASN A 157 3.23 14.23 6.08
N SER A 158 4.47 14.34 6.58
CA SER A 158 4.97 13.56 7.71
C SER A 158 4.16 13.76 8.99
N GLU A 159 3.38 14.83 9.11
CA GLU A 159 2.45 15.03 10.23
C GLU A 159 1.25 14.07 10.24
N PHE A 160 0.94 13.48 9.10
CA PHE A 160 -0.08 12.44 8.97
C PHE A 160 0.52 11.04 9.15
N ASN A 161 1.84 10.95 9.35
CA ASN A 161 2.60 9.69 9.38
C ASN A 161 3.03 9.40 10.80
N ASN A 162 2.18 8.70 11.57
CA ASN A 162 2.44 8.49 12.99
C ASN A 162 2.03 7.10 13.45
N TRP A 163 2.78 6.61 14.44
CA TRP A 163 2.33 5.52 15.29
C TRP A 163 1.38 6.03 16.37
N PHE A 164 0.31 5.30 16.64
CA PHE A 164 -0.63 5.63 17.70
C PHE A 164 -1.27 4.36 18.28
N MET A 165 -1.90 4.48 19.45
CA MET A 165 -2.61 3.36 20.08
C MET A 165 -4.08 3.35 19.64
N ARG A 166 -4.58 2.18 19.22
CA ARG A 166 -5.99 1.95 18.91
C ARG A 166 -6.40 0.55 19.33
N GLY A 167 -7.41 0.45 20.20
CA GLY A 167 -7.89 -0.85 20.70
C GLY A 167 -6.79 -1.67 21.37
N GLY A 168 -5.91 -1.05 22.16
CA GLY A 168 -4.79 -1.71 22.83
C GLY A 168 -3.60 -2.08 21.92
N LYS A 169 -3.70 -1.86 20.60
CA LYS A 169 -2.64 -2.17 19.64
C LYS A 169 -1.94 -0.89 19.19
N ARG A 170 -0.62 -0.97 19.03
CA ARG A 170 0.15 0.07 18.32
C ARG A 170 -0.12 -0.10 16.83
N VAL A 171 -0.55 0.96 16.17
CA VAL A 171 -0.90 0.98 14.75
C VAL A 171 -0.23 2.18 14.10
N PHE A 172 -0.06 2.16 12.78
CA PHE A 172 0.50 3.26 12.02
C PHE A 172 -0.41 3.57 10.84
N HIS A 173 -0.43 4.84 10.48
CA HIS A 173 -0.91 5.27 9.18
C HIS A 173 0.04 6.34 8.66
N GLY A 174 0.21 6.41 7.34
CA GLY A 174 0.98 7.46 6.70
C GLY A 174 0.50 7.73 5.29
N PHE A 175 0.59 9.00 4.89
CA PHE A 175 0.21 9.54 3.59
C PHE A 175 1.47 9.80 2.76
N PHE A 176 1.44 9.32 1.52
CA PHE A 176 2.52 9.45 0.54
C PHE A 176 1.90 9.77 -0.81
N GLN A 177 2.55 10.61 -1.62
CA GLN A 177 1.99 11.02 -2.91
C GLN A 177 3.05 11.08 -4.00
N ASP A 178 2.59 11.06 -5.24
CA ASP A 178 3.36 11.37 -6.43
C ASP A 178 2.60 12.41 -7.28
N ARG A 179 2.95 12.53 -8.57
CA ARG A 179 2.33 13.49 -9.48
C ARG A 179 0.89 13.11 -9.87
N ILE A 180 0.54 11.82 -9.84
CA ILE A 180 -0.69 11.28 -10.41
C ILE A 180 -1.65 10.74 -9.36
N GLY A 181 -1.20 10.57 -8.12
CA GLY A 181 -2.05 10.10 -7.02
C GLY A 181 -1.38 10.09 -5.66
N ALA A 182 -2.09 9.51 -4.70
CA ALA A 182 -1.61 9.26 -3.35
C ALA A 182 -1.86 7.83 -2.92
N VAL A 183 -0.98 7.35 -2.04
CA VAL A 183 -1.16 6.12 -1.28
C VAL A 183 -1.13 6.40 0.21
N VAL A 184 -1.87 5.58 0.95
CA VAL A 184 -1.91 5.58 2.40
C VAL A 184 -1.45 4.21 2.87
N LEU A 185 -0.31 4.20 3.57
CA LEU A 185 0.21 3.03 4.26
C LEU A 185 -0.50 2.88 5.59
N VAL A 186 -1.13 1.73 5.83
CA VAL A 186 -1.80 1.44 7.10
C VAL A 186 -1.18 0.18 7.71
N ILE A 187 -0.62 0.29 8.92
CA ILE A 187 -0.19 -0.85 9.72
C ILE A 187 -1.28 -1.19 10.72
N THR A 188 -1.84 -2.38 10.59
CA THR A 188 -2.96 -2.86 11.44
C THR A 188 -2.49 -3.72 12.61
N GLY A 189 -1.24 -4.18 12.58
CA GLY A 189 -0.62 -4.99 13.62
C GLY A 189 0.69 -5.60 13.14
N GLY A 190 1.15 -6.63 13.85
CA GLY A 190 2.41 -7.28 13.54
C GLY A 190 2.68 -8.49 14.43
N VAL A 191 3.86 -9.07 14.24
CA VAL A 191 4.39 -10.14 15.09
C VAL A 191 5.23 -9.50 16.18
N ASP A 192 4.77 -9.61 17.42
CA ASP A 192 5.50 -9.22 18.63
C ASP A 192 6.23 -10.45 19.17
N GLN A 193 7.54 -10.34 19.43
CA GLN A 193 8.35 -11.44 19.95
C GLN A 193 8.27 -11.57 21.47
N GLY A 194 7.55 -10.67 22.16
CA GLY A 194 7.37 -10.70 23.61
C GLY A 194 8.60 -10.24 24.39
N ASP A 195 9.58 -9.63 23.72
CA ASP A 195 10.81 -9.10 24.31
C ASP A 195 10.66 -7.65 24.81
N GLY A 196 9.46 -7.08 24.70
CA GLY A 196 9.18 -5.69 25.05
C GLY A 196 9.61 -4.66 23.99
N GLY A 197 10.20 -5.09 22.87
CA GLY A 197 10.56 -4.24 21.73
C GLY A 197 9.38 -3.89 20.80
N GLY A 198 8.24 -4.52 21.01
CA GLY A 198 7.06 -4.43 20.17
C GLY A 198 7.20 -5.26 18.89
N TYR A 199 6.48 -4.88 17.82
CA TYR A 199 6.51 -5.69 16.60
C TYR A 199 7.89 -5.75 15.95
N ALA A 200 8.40 -6.95 15.69
CA ALA A 200 9.57 -7.18 14.84
C ALA A 200 9.19 -7.06 13.34
N GLU A 201 8.02 -7.59 13.00
CA GLU A 201 7.42 -7.54 11.67
C GLU A 201 6.02 -6.94 11.74
N VAL A 202 5.62 -6.22 10.69
CA VAL A 202 4.32 -5.56 10.62
C VAL A 202 3.52 -5.98 9.39
N ASN A 203 2.20 -6.02 9.57
CA ASN A 203 1.23 -6.35 8.55
C ASN A 203 0.37 -5.13 8.26
N GLY A 204 -0.08 -4.99 7.02
CA GLY A 204 -0.75 -3.76 6.63
C GLY A 204 -1.53 -3.81 5.33
N GLU A 205 -2.08 -2.65 5.05
CA GLU A 205 -2.93 -2.35 3.91
C GLU A 205 -2.34 -1.16 3.16
N ILE A 206 -2.49 -1.15 1.84
CA ILE A 206 -2.28 0.03 1.01
C ILE A 206 -3.61 0.48 0.46
N TRP A 207 -3.90 1.75 0.68
CA TRP A 207 -5.03 2.44 0.10
C TRP A 207 -4.53 3.45 -0.92
N PHE A 208 -5.28 3.70 -2.00
CA PHE A 208 -4.87 4.65 -3.03
C PHE A 208 -6.02 5.58 -3.44
N LYS A 209 -5.63 6.70 -4.04
CA LYS A 209 -6.53 7.63 -4.73
C LYS A 209 -5.76 8.30 -5.87
N ASN A 210 -6.27 8.19 -7.09
CA ASN A 210 -5.72 8.91 -8.24
C ASN A 210 -6.21 10.36 -8.23
N PHE A 211 -5.37 11.25 -8.74
CA PHE A 211 -5.73 12.65 -8.94
C PHE A 211 -6.27 12.84 -10.35
N GLU A 212 -7.21 13.77 -10.50
CA GLU A 212 -7.70 14.14 -11.83
C GLU A 212 -6.55 14.73 -12.65
N VAL A 213 -6.42 14.28 -13.90
CA VAL A 213 -5.45 14.85 -14.85
C VAL A 213 -5.96 16.20 -15.31
N ALA A 214 -5.58 17.27 -14.62
CA ALA A 214 -5.94 18.63 -15.03
C ALA A 214 -5.10 19.05 -16.27
N PRO A 215 -5.71 19.70 -17.28
CA PRO A 215 -5.01 20.18 -18.49
C PRO A 215 -4.05 21.37 -18.25
N ALA A 216 -3.96 21.87 -17.00
CA ALA A 216 -2.94 22.85 -16.64
C ALA A 216 -1.55 22.18 -16.64
N GLN A 217 -0.54 22.89 -17.15
CA GLN A 217 0.86 22.43 -17.27
C GLN A 217 1.50 22.05 -15.92
N GLN A 218 0.81 22.29 -14.80
CA GLN A 218 0.98 21.71 -13.48
C GLN A 218 -0.29 22.06 -12.67
N SER A 219 -0.95 21.09 -12.01
CA SER A 219 -1.33 21.40 -10.62
C SER A 219 0.00 21.65 -9.92
N PRO A 220 0.19 22.67 -9.07
CA PRO A 220 1.42 22.83 -8.30
C PRO A 220 1.55 21.67 -7.29
N THR A 221 1.93 20.52 -7.83
CA THR A 221 2.56 19.30 -7.32
C THR A 221 1.95 18.52 -6.17
N GLN A 222 0.78 18.85 -5.61
CA GLN A 222 0.34 18.18 -4.38
C GLN A 222 -1.17 18.05 -4.23
N CYS A 223 -1.60 17.17 -3.32
CA CYS A 223 -2.90 17.31 -2.68
C CYS A 223 -3.09 18.69 -2.07
N TRP A 224 -4.17 19.38 -2.44
CA TRP A 224 -4.57 20.60 -1.77
C TRP A 224 -5.42 20.18 -0.56
N PHE A 225 -4.83 20.17 0.62
CA PHE A 225 -5.55 19.80 1.85
C PHE A 225 -6.75 20.72 2.14
N HIS A 226 -6.82 21.91 1.55
CA HIS A 226 -7.99 22.77 1.67
C HIS A 226 -8.05 23.88 0.63
N PHE A 227 -8.97 23.75 -0.32
CA PHE A 227 -9.84 24.88 -0.68
C PHE A 227 -11.26 24.31 -0.70
N SER A 228 -12.24 25.05 -0.18
CA SER A 228 -13.63 24.84 -0.55
C SER A 228 -14.05 26.07 -1.36
N PRO A 229 -14.67 25.90 -2.54
CA PRO A 229 -14.86 24.65 -3.27
C PRO A 229 -13.59 24.35 -4.09
N SER A 230 -12.75 23.40 -3.67
CA SER A 230 -11.66 22.92 -4.52
C SER A 230 -11.78 21.42 -4.76
N PRO A 231 -11.75 20.99 -6.04
CA PRO A 231 -11.78 19.58 -6.42
C PRO A 231 -10.52 18.81 -5.98
N TYR A 232 -9.49 19.50 -5.45
CA TYR A 232 -8.18 18.94 -5.14
C TYR A 232 -8.00 18.47 -3.68
N ARG A 233 -9.09 18.31 -2.91
CA ARG A 233 -9.06 17.75 -1.55
C ARG A 233 -8.79 16.25 -1.57
N CYS A 234 -7.53 15.86 -1.43
CA CYS A 234 -7.14 14.46 -1.40
C CYS A 234 -6.37 14.03 -0.15
N GLY A 235 -6.18 14.92 0.81
CA GLY A 235 -5.74 14.50 2.14
C GLY A 235 -6.83 13.72 2.89
N THR A 236 -6.42 13.04 3.95
CA THR A 236 -7.28 12.22 4.81
C THR A 236 -6.81 12.31 6.26
N PHE A 237 -7.58 11.76 7.20
CA PHE A 237 -7.30 11.79 8.66
C PHE A 237 -7.44 13.14 9.38
N TYR A 238 -8.02 14.16 8.74
CA TYR A 238 -8.34 15.44 9.38
C TYR A 238 -9.85 15.73 9.34
N THR A 239 -10.31 16.50 10.30
CA THR A 239 -11.64 17.11 10.31
C THR A 239 -11.47 18.61 10.14
N CYS A 240 -12.09 19.18 9.09
CA CYS A 240 -12.15 20.63 8.94
C CYS A 240 -13.45 21.14 9.58
N GLY A 241 -13.35 22.13 10.44
CA GLY A 241 -14.53 22.89 10.88
C GLY A 241 -15.14 23.65 9.69
N SER A 242 -16.46 23.84 9.71
CA SER A 242 -17.21 24.56 8.68
C SER A 242 -16.78 26.01 8.50
N ASP A 243 -16.28 26.66 9.56
CA ASP A 243 -16.26 28.13 9.62
C ASP A 243 -14.87 28.77 9.84
N SER A 244 -13.81 28.00 10.13
CA SER A 244 -12.48 28.55 10.49
C SER A 244 -11.33 28.18 9.56
N GLY A 245 -11.57 27.38 8.51
CA GLY A 245 -10.51 26.92 7.60
C GLY A 245 -9.42 26.05 8.27
N SER A 246 -9.57 25.75 9.56
CA SER A 246 -8.66 24.92 10.34
C SER A 246 -9.05 23.46 10.20
N CYS A 247 -8.15 22.66 9.65
CA CYS A 247 -8.28 21.22 9.57
C CYS A 247 -7.40 20.61 10.66
N VAL A 248 -8.02 19.99 11.64
CA VAL A 248 -7.32 19.38 12.79
C VAL A 248 -7.21 17.88 12.58
N ILE A 249 -6.03 17.32 12.86
CA ILE A 249 -5.85 15.88 13.00
C ILE A 249 -6.33 15.50 14.40
N PRO A 250 -7.42 14.73 14.55
CA PRO A 250 -7.97 14.38 15.86
C PRO A 250 -6.88 13.74 16.71
N LYS A 251 -6.63 14.16 17.95
CA LYS A 251 -5.67 13.45 18.82
C LYS A 251 -6.25 12.16 19.38
N THR A 252 -7.56 12.15 19.63
CA THR A 252 -8.33 11.01 20.11
C THR A 252 -9.22 10.45 19.00
N GLY A 253 -9.39 9.13 18.97
CA GLY A 253 -10.28 8.50 17.98
C GLY A 253 -9.78 8.56 16.54
N ARG A 254 -8.47 8.71 16.32
CA ARG A 254 -7.86 8.79 14.99
C ARG A 254 -8.34 7.65 14.08
N PRO A 255 -8.90 7.96 12.88
CA PRO A 255 -9.21 6.94 11.90
C PRO A 255 -7.92 6.24 11.46
N LEU A 256 -7.91 4.91 11.46
CA LEU A 256 -6.78 4.10 11.01
C LEU A 256 -6.75 3.98 9.48
N ARG A 257 -7.93 3.91 8.88
CA ARG A 257 -8.11 3.80 7.44
C ARG A 257 -8.58 5.13 6.85
N PRO A 258 -8.14 5.48 5.64
CA PRO A 258 -8.51 6.75 5.03
C PRO A 258 -9.99 6.77 4.65
N GLY A 259 -10.62 7.95 4.79
CA GLY A 259 -11.90 8.28 4.13
C GLY A 259 -11.66 9.01 2.81
N ASN A 260 -12.63 9.79 2.33
CA ASN A 260 -12.48 10.73 1.20
C ASN A 260 -12.14 10.08 -0.17
N GLY A 261 -12.79 8.96 -0.50
CA GLY A 261 -12.70 8.32 -1.81
C GLY A 261 -11.47 7.44 -2.04
N TYR A 262 -10.69 7.16 -0.98
CA TYR A 262 -9.62 6.17 -1.05
C TYR A 262 -10.17 4.76 -1.18
N LYS A 263 -9.51 3.93 -2.00
CA LYS A 263 -9.85 2.52 -2.21
C LYS A 263 -8.72 1.63 -1.73
N LEU A 264 -9.06 0.45 -1.21
CA LEU A 264 -8.08 -0.55 -0.76
C LEU A 264 -7.41 -1.19 -1.99
N LEU A 265 -6.13 -0.89 -2.21
CA LEU A 265 -5.35 -1.50 -3.28
C LEU A 265 -5.01 -2.95 -2.96
N GLY A 266 -4.71 -3.24 -1.70
CA GLY A 266 -4.27 -4.58 -1.29
C GLY A 266 -3.59 -4.60 0.07
N THR A 267 -2.94 -5.72 0.37
CA THR A 267 -2.37 -6.02 1.68
C THR A 267 -0.96 -6.60 1.58
N PHE A 268 -0.21 -6.53 2.68
CA PHE A 268 1.10 -7.15 2.80
C PHE A 268 1.29 -7.70 4.22
N GLN A 269 2.23 -8.64 4.35
CA GLN A 269 2.58 -9.26 5.61
C GLN A 269 4.11 -9.32 5.78
N SER A 270 4.55 -9.48 7.03
CA SER A 270 5.95 -9.72 7.38
C SER A 270 6.93 -8.61 6.96
N LEU A 271 6.47 -7.35 6.91
CA LEU A 271 7.35 -6.22 6.66
C LEU A 271 8.27 -6.01 7.87
N ASN A 272 9.59 -6.10 7.68
CA ASN A 272 10.54 -5.89 8.77
C ASN A 272 10.47 -4.44 9.26
N LYS A 273 9.99 -4.26 10.51
CA LYS A 273 9.72 -2.93 11.05
C LYS A 273 11.01 -2.12 11.23
N ALA A 274 12.08 -2.75 11.69
CA ALA A 274 13.35 -2.07 11.92
C ALA A 274 13.95 -1.55 10.60
N LYS A 275 13.86 -2.31 9.51
CA LYS A 275 14.31 -1.84 8.20
C LYS A 275 13.37 -0.78 7.62
N ALA A 276 12.06 -0.95 7.78
CA ALA A 276 11.07 -0.05 7.20
C ALA A 276 10.93 1.30 7.93
N PHE A 277 11.04 1.31 9.26
CA PHE A 277 10.80 2.48 10.13
C PHE A 277 12.01 2.88 10.97
N GLY A 278 13.13 2.14 10.87
CA GLY A 278 14.34 2.45 11.61
C GLY A 278 15.09 3.64 11.03
N ASN A 279 15.87 4.27 11.90
CA ASN A 279 16.80 5.34 11.55
C ASN A 279 17.94 4.78 10.70
#